data_AF-W0HJB7-F1
#
_entry.id   AF-W0HJB7-F1
#
_cell.length_a   1.000
_cell.length_b   1.000
_cell.length_c   1.000
_cell.angle_alpha   90.00
_cell.angle_beta   90.00
_cell.angle_gamma   90.00
#
_symmetry.space_group_name_H-M   'P 1'
#
loop_
_entity.id
_entity.type
_entity.pdbx_description
1 polymer ?
#
loop_
_entity_poly.entity_id
_entity_poly.type
_entity_poly.pdbx_seq_one_letter_code
_entity_poly.pdbx_strand_id
1 'polypeptide(L)' 'MKLDNARVLTFRHPNMGEVVAITNGGECIDDARYLVSLGRQPNEDWETQTLRAVIEYMAEDNKRLRKQVKRLTQEVYC' A
#
# COMPACT_ATOMS: atom_id res chain seq x y z
N MET A 1 -7.54 -0.85 -8.21
CA MET A 1 -6.51 -1.86 -8.51
C MET A 1 -6.65 -2.95 -7.49
N LYS A 2 -7.23 -4.06 -7.89
CA LYS A 2 -7.29 -5.27 -7.08
C LYS A 2 -5.91 -5.92 -7.17
N LEU A 3 -5.34 -6.34 -6.04
CA LEU A 3 -4.14 -7.16 -6.00
C LEU A 3 -4.59 -8.60 -5.79
N ASP A 4 -4.55 -9.40 -6.83
CA ASP A 4 -5.00 -10.80 -6.75
C ASP A 4 -3.95 -11.70 -6.07
N ASN A 5 -2.67 -11.30 -6.09
CA ASN A 5 -1.59 -12.02 -5.43
C ASN A 5 -0.66 -11.04 -4.69
N ALA A 6 -1.19 -10.31 -3.72
CA ALA A 6 -0.41 -9.30 -3.02
C ALA A 6 0.84 -9.91 -2.36
N ARG A 7 2.00 -9.28 -2.58
CA ARG A 7 3.23 -9.57 -1.83
C ARG A 7 3.78 -8.30 -1.20
N VAL A 8 4.31 -8.45 0.01
CA VAL A 8 5.00 -7.38 0.73
C VAL A 8 6.50 -7.62 0.58
N LEU A 9 7.20 -6.63 0.03
CA LEU A 9 8.65 -6.63 -0.12
C LEU A 9 9.22 -5.49 0.70
N THR A 10 10.34 -5.74 1.35
CA THR A 10 11.00 -4.72 2.17
C THR A 10 12.48 -4.65 1.82
N PHE A 11 12.97 -3.43 1.66
CA PHE A 11 14.32 -3.17 1.18
C PHE A 11 14.79 -1.78 1.60
N ARG A 12 16.09 -1.53 1.47
CA ARG A 12 16.70 -0.24 1.80
C ARG A 12 16.99 0.54 0.51
N HIS A 13 16.24 1.62 0.30
CA HIS A 13 16.44 2.54 -0.81
C HIS A 13 17.49 3.60 -0.46
N PRO A 14 18.43 3.95 -1.37
CA PRO A 14 19.50 4.91 -1.10
C PRO A 14 19.02 6.27 -0.59
N ASN A 15 17.91 6.77 -1.15
CA ASN A 15 17.39 8.11 -0.84
C ASN A 15 16.16 8.12 0.09
N MET A 16 15.50 6.98 0.26
CA MET A 16 14.23 6.89 1.01
C MET A 16 14.37 6.08 2.31
N GLY A 17 15.55 5.54 2.59
CA GLY A 17 15.76 4.70 3.76
C GLY A 17 15.08 3.34 3.60
N GLU A 18 14.52 2.82 4.68
CA GLU A 18 13.74 1.57 4.63
C GLU A 18 12.40 1.83 3.93
N VAL A 19 12.03 0.92 3.04
CA VAL A 19 10.83 1.04 2.22
C VAL A 19 10.08 -0.28 2.23
N VAL A 20 8.76 -0.17 2.31
CA VAL A 20 7.83 -1.27 2.08
C VAL A 20 7.20 -1.08 0.71
N ALA A 21 7.31 -2.10 -0.13
CA ALA A 21 6.63 -2.20 -1.40
C ALA A 21 5.52 -3.25 -1.33
N ILE A 22 4.36 -2.93 -1.90
CA ILE A 22 3.27 -3.88 -2.08
C ILE A 22 3.15 -4.15 -3.59
N THR A 23 3.41 -5.38 -4.00
CA THR A 23 3.38 -5.82 -5.41
C THR A 23 2.14 -6.67 -5.68
N ASN A 24 1.85 -6.93 -6.96
CA ASN A 24 0.84 -7.91 -7.37
C ASN A 24 1.45 -9.28 -7.69
N GLY A 25 2.31 -9.77 -6.81
CA GLY A 25 2.86 -11.14 -6.86
C GLY A 25 4.28 -11.21 -7.42
N GLY A 26 4.76 -10.10 -7.99
CA GLY A 26 6.15 -9.94 -8.41
C GLY A 26 7.10 -9.85 -7.22
N GLU A 27 8.33 -10.28 -7.45
CA GLU A 27 9.45 -10.18 -6.48
C GLU A 27 10.31 -8.93 -6.73
N CYS A 28 10.02 -8.19 -7.81
CA CYS A 28 10.70 -6.95 -8.14
C CYS A 28 9.95 -5.74 -7.57
N ILE A 29 10.70 -4.74 -7.10
CA ILE A 29 10.16 -3.44 -6.72
C ILE A 29 9.56 -2.68 -7.92
N ASP A 30 10.03 -2.95 -9.14
CA ASP A 30 9.46 -2.32 -10.33
C ASP A 30 7.98 -2.72 -10.55
N ASP A 31 7.57 -3.85 -9.97
CA ASP A 31 6.18 -4.31 -9.94
C ASP A 31 5.37 -3.75 -8.76
N ALA A 32 5.96 -2.85 -7.96
CA ALA A 32 5.30 -2.25 -6.81
C ALA A 32 4.13 -1.37 -7.26
N ARG A 33 2.98 -1.63 -6.65
CA ARG A 33 1.74 -0.86 -6.82
C ARG A 33 1.57 0.18 -5.73
N TYR A 34 2.31 0.00 -4.64
CA TYR A 34 2.38 0.93 -3.54
C TYR A 34 3.77 0.88 -2.90
N LEU A 35 4.29 2.04 -2.54
CA LEU A 35 5.61 2.22 -1.94
C LEU A 35 5.45 3.20 -0.78
N VAL A 36 5.90 2.79 0.40
CA VAL A 36 5.95 3.65 1.58
C VAL A 36 7.35 3.63 2.14
N SER A 37 7.93 4.83 2.24
CA SER A 37 9.14 5.04 3.04
C SER A 37 8.76 4.90 4.52
N LEU A 38 9.41 3.96 5.18
CA LEU A 38 9.37 3.86 6.62
C LEU A 38 10.27 4.96 7.18
N GLY A 39 9.66 6.07 7.56
CA GLY A 39 10.34 7.08 8.35
C GLY A 39 10.88 6.45 9.63
N ARG A 40 12.11 6.82 10.04
CA ARG A 40 12.66 6.38 11.32
C ARG A 40 11.85 6.97 12.47
N GLN A 41 10.86 6.23 12.96
CA GLN A 41 10.35 6.48 14.29
C GLN A 41 11.31 5.83 15.29
N PRO A 42 11.92 6.62 16.20
CA PRO A 42 12.78 6.04 17.22
C PRO A 42 11.98 5.05 18.07
N ASN A 43 12.54 3.86 18.24
CA ASN A 43 12.00 2.75 19.04
C ASN A 43 10.81 1.98 18.45
N GLU A 44 10.40 2.26 17.21
CA GLU A 44 9.40 1.43 16.52
C GLU A 44 10.09 0.22 15.88
N ASP A 45 9.68 -1.00 16.21
CA ASP A 45 10.23 -2.18 15.58
C ASP A 45 9.82 -2.30 14.10
N TRP A 46 10.56 -3.13 13.37
CA TRP A 46 10.39 -3.32 11.94
C TRP A 46 8.99 -3.87 11.57
N GLU A 47 8.41 -4.72 12.42
CA GLU A 47 7.13 -5.36 12.17
C GLU A 47 6.00 -4.34 12.26
N THR A 48 6.04 -3.49 13.29
CA THR A 48 5.08 -2.42 13.53
C THR A 48 5.12 -1.40 12.39
N GLN A 49 6.31 -1.02 11.94
CA GLN A 49 6.48 -0.14 10.79
C GLN A 49 5.87 -0.72 9.50
N THR A 50 6.08 -2.02 9.26
CA THR A 50 5.54 -2.71 8.10
C THR A 50 4.02 -2.84 8.17
N LEU A 51 3.48 -3.20 9.34
CA LEU A 51 2.04 -3.26 9.56
C LEU A 51 1.37 -1.91 9.33
N ARG A 52 1.97 -0.80 9.81
CA ARG A 52 1.48 0.55 9.54
C ARG A 52 1.40 0.82 8.03
N ALA A 53 2.46 0.54 7.28
CA ALA A 53 2.49 0.75 5.83
C ALA A 53 1.39 -0.07 5.09
N VAL A 54 1.15 -1.31 5.53
CA VAL A 54 0.07 -2.15 4.99
C VAL A 54 -1.31 -1.57 5.34
N ILE A 55 -1.51 -1.11 6.57
CA ILE A 55 -2.78 -0.48 6.99
C ILE A 55 -3.05 0.79 6.18
N GLU A 56 -2.03 1.63 5.96
CA GLU A 56 -2.13 2.85 5.14
C GLU A 56 -2.55 2.53 3.70
N TYR A 57 -1.95 1.50 3.10
CA TYR A 57 -2.35 1.00 1.78
C TYR A 57 -3.83 0.59 1.75
N MET A 58 -4.26 -0.23 2.72
CA MET A 58 -5.65 -0.72 2.80
C MET A 58 -6.63 0.44 3.00
N ALA A 59 -6.26 1.46 3.78
CA ALA A 59 -7.10 2.63 4.02
C ALA A 59 -7.32 3.45 2.74
N GLU A 60 -6.27 3.67 1.94
CA GLU A 60 -6.38 4.41 0.68
C GLU A 60 -7.16 3.62 -0.38
N ASP A 61 -6.99 2.30 -0.45
CA ASP A 61 -7.80 1.46 -1.35
C ASP A 61 -9.28 1.48 -0.96
N ASN A 62 -9.59 1.36 0.33
CA ASN A 62 -10.96 1.45 0.83
C ASN A 62 -11.61 2.81 0.50
N LYS A 63 -10.86 3.91 0.64
CA LYS A 63 -11.33 5.25 0.27
C LYS A 63 -11.63 5.35 -1.23
N ARG A 64 -10.77 4.78 -2.08
CA ARG A 64 -11.00 4.70 -3.53
C ARG A 64 -12.26 3.87 -3.86
N LEU A 65 -12.42 2.71 -3.25
CA LEU A 65 -13.59 1.84 -3.44
C LEU A 65 -14.87 2.54 -3.02
N ARG A 66 -14.90 3.21 -1.87
CA ARG A 66 -16.07 4.02 -1.44
C ARG A 66 -16.44 5.09 -2.46
N LYS A 67 -15.46 5.73 -3.10
CA LYS A 67 -15.70 6.72 -4.16
C LYS A 67 -16.27 6.09 -5.42
N GLN A 68 -15.82 4.90 -5.81
CA GLN A 68 -16.37 4.16 -6.96
C GLN A 68 -17.80 3.70 -6.69
N VAL A 69 -18.06 3.11 -5.51
CA VAL A 69 -19.41 2.72 -5.09
C VAL A 69 -20.34 3.92 -5.14
N LYS A 70 -19.94 5.07 -4.60
CA LYS A 70 -20.74 6.30 -4.65
C LYS A 70 -21.11 6.72 -6.09
N ARG A 71 -20.17 6.64 -7.03
CA ARG A 71 -20.42 6.98 -8.44
C ARG A 71 -21.40 6.01 -9.09
N LEU A 72 -21.19 4.72 -8.91
CA LEU A 72 -22.08 3.67 -9.43
C LEU A 72 -23.50 3.80 -8.86
N THR A 73 -23.64 4.06 -7.56
CA THR A 73 -24.93 4.34 -6.94
C THR A 73 -25.60 5.55 -7.60
N GLN A 74 -24.86 6.63 -7.85
CA GLN A 74 -25.43 7.81 -8.53
C GLN A 74 -25.88 7.50 -9.96
N GLU A 75 -25.16 6.65 -10.70
CA GLU A 75 -25.52 6.25 -12.07
C GLU A 75 -26.71 5.28 -12.13
N VAL A 76 -26.93 4.45 -11.11
CA VAL A 76 -28.03 3.47 -11.08
C VAL A 76 -29.35 4.10 -10.64
N TYR A 77 -29.30 5.12 -9.77
CA TYR A 77 -30.49 5.80 -9.23
C TYR A 77 -30.84 7.11 -9.95
N CYS A 78 -30.15 7.45 -11.05
CA CYS A 78 -30.47 8.55 -11.97
C CYS A 78 -30.78 7.98 -13.36
#